data_AF-A0A673TGP4-F1
#
_entry.id   AF-A0A673TGP4-F1
#
_cell.length_a   1.000
_cell.length_b   1.000
_cell.length_c   1.000
_cell.angle_alpha   90.00
_cell.angle_beta   90.00
_cell.angle_gamma   90.00
#
_symmetry.space_group_name_H-M   'P 1'
#
loop_
_entity.id
_entity.type
_entity.pdbx_description
1 polymer ?
#
loop_
_entity_poly.entity_id
_entity_poly.type
_entity_poly.pdbx_seq_one_letter_code
_entity_poly.pdbx_strand_id
1 'polypeptide(L)'
;MAGQRVLLLAGFLLSEFLLSEAAKILTVSSLGGSHYLLLDRVSQILQDHGHNLTMLLYAGDHLIPKKTENTYQVISWLAPEDHEKEIKKHFDLYIKEALQGSLSPHINWKTKFSIL
;
A
#
# COMPACT_ATOMS: atom_id res chain seq x y z
N MET A 1 -47.35 18.85 -10.87
CA MET A 1 -46.05 18.74 -11.57
C MET A 1 -44.84 18.86 -10.64
N ALA A 2 -44.85 19.69 -9.59
CA ALA A 2 -43.71 19.81 -8.66
C ALA A 2 -43.43 18.55 -7.81
N GLY A 3 -44.47 17.89 -7.28
CA GLY A 3 -44.32 16.70 -6.44
C GLY A 3 -43.64 15.50 -7.11
N GLN A 4 -43.93 15.26 -8.41
CA GLN A 4 -43.27 14.20 -9.19
C GLN A 4 -41.76 14.46 -9.33
N ARG A 5 -41.37 15.73 -9.53
CA ARG A 5 -39.97 16.13 -9.67
C ARG A 5 -39.23 16.01 -8.34
N VAL A 6 -39.88 16.34 -7.22
CA VAL A 6 -39.33 16.17 -5.87
C VAL A 6 -39.14 14.69 -5.54
N LEU A 7 -40.10 13.82 -5.89
CA LEU A 7 -39.98 12.37 -5.70
C LEU A 7 -38.87 11.76 -6.55
N LEU A 8 -38.69 12.22 -7.79
CA LEU A 8 -37.58 11.78 -8.65
C LEU A 8 -36.22 12.23 -8.10
N LEU A 9 -36.10 13.46 -7.61
CA LEU A 9 -34.89 13.97 -6.97
C LEU A 9 -34.58 13.23 -5.66
N ALA A 10 -35.59 12.99 -4.82
CA ALA A 10 -35.44 12.20 -3.60
C ALA A 10 -35.03 10.75 -3.93
N GLY A 11 -35.60 10.15 -4.97
CA GLY A 11 -35.22 8.84 -5.46
C GLY A 11 -33.78 8.78 -5.97
N PHE A 12 -33.33 9.79 -6.73
CA PHE A 12 -31.94 9.89 -7.20
C PHE A 12 -30.95 10.06 -6.05
N LEU A 13 -31.25 10.92 -5.07
CA LEU A 13 -30.37 11.15 -3.92
C LEU A 13 -30.33 9.94 -2.98
N LEU A 14 -31.45 9.26 -2.77
CA LEU A 14 -31.49 8.00 -2.01
C LEU A 14 -30.79 6.87 -2.78
N SER A 15 -30.87 6.88 -4.10
CA SER A 15 -30.14 5.96 -4.97
C SER A 15 -28.63 6.18 -4.85
N GLU A 16 -28.12 7.42 -4.95
CA GLU A 16 -26.69 7.72 -4.70
C GLU A 16 -26.24 7.36 -3.27
N PHE A 17 -27.10 7.57 -2.28
CA PHE A 17 -26.81 7.22 -0.89
C PHE A 17 -26.77 5.70 -0.65
N LEU A 18 -27.60 4.93 -1.35
CA LEU A 18 -27.69 3.46 -1.22
C LEU A 18 -26.76 2.70 -2.19
N LEU A 19 -26.38 3.31 -3.33
CA LEU A 19 -25.51 2.75 -4.38
C LEU A 19 -24.04 3.19 -4.26
N SER A 20 -23.64 3.84 -3.17
CA SER A 20 -22.23 3.86 -2.81
C SER A 20 -21.83 2.43 -2.37
N GLU A 21 -21.81 1.51 -3.34
CA GLU A 21 -21.30 0.16 -3.15
C GLU A 21 -19.81 0.31 -2.90
N ALA A 22 -19.42 0.12 -1.64
CA ALA A 22 -18.05 0.10 -1.21
C ALA A 22 -17.25 -0.87 -2.09
N ALA A 23 -16.43 -0.34 -3.00
CA ALA A 23 -15.51 -1.19 -3.75
C ALA A 23 -14.68 -2.01 -2.76
N LYS A 24 -14.58 -3.32 -3.02
CA LYS A 24 -13.69 -4.21 -2.28
C LYS A 24 -12.30 -4.10 -2.89
N ILE A 25 -11.38 -3.47 -2.19
CA ILE A 25 -10.04 -3.18 -2.68
C ILE A 25 -9.02 -3.97 -1.86
N LEU A 26 -8.14 -4.67 -2.59
CA LEU A 26 -6.99 -5.35 -2.03
C LEU A 26 -5.75 -4.47 -2.26
N THR A 27 -5.12 -4.01 -1.18
CA THR A 27 -3.81 -3.35 -1.24
C THR A 27 -2.72 -4.35 -0.90
N VAL A 28 -1.54 -4.22 -1.51
CA VAL A 28 -0.41 -5.13 -1.27
C VAL A 28 0.81 -4.30 -0.86
N SER A 29 1.41 -4.66 0.28
CA SER A 29 2.67 -4.08 0.74
C SER A 29 3.68 -5.20 0.94
N SER A 30 4.64 -5.30 0.02
CA SER A 30 5.76 -6.26 0.08
C SER A 30 7.03 -5.65 0.69
N LEU A 31 7.06 -4.33 0.87
CA LEU A 31 8.19 -3.58 1.42
C LEU A 31 7.73 -2.73 2.60
N GLY A 32 8.61 -2.59 3.59
CA GLY A 32 8.45 -1.81 4.81
C GLY A 32 8.93 -0.37 4.65
N GLY A 33 9.14 0.32 5.77
CA GLY A 33 9.61 1.71 5.78
C GLY A 33 8.64 2.66 5.07
N SER A 34 9.17 3.55 4.22
CA SER A 34 8.38 4.58 3.51
C SER A 34 7.33 4.01 2.57
N HIS A 35 7.56 2.83 1.98
CA HIS A 35 6.63 2.18 1.06
C HIS A 35 5.37 1.72 1.81
N TYR A 36 5.57 1.08 2.96
CA TYR A 36 4.49 0.72 3.87
C TYR A 36 3.72 1.95 4.34
N LEU A 37 4.40 3.01 4.77
CA LEU A 37 3.72 4.23 5.25
C LEU A 37 2.85 4.90 4.17
N LEU A 38 3.33 4.91 2.92
CA LEU A 38 2.55 5.42 1.80
C LEU A 38 1.30 4.56 1.55
N LEU A 39 1.48 3.24 1.51
CA LEU A 39 0.38 2.29 1.27
C LEU A 39 -0.63 2.29 2.42
N ASP A 40 -0.17 2.42 3.67
CA ASP A 40 -1.02 2.60 4.84
C ASP A 40 -1.86 3.88 4.72
N ARG A 41 -1.23 5.00 4.33
CA ARG A 41 -1.95 6.26 4.13
C ARG A 41 -2.98 6.18 3.01
N VAL A 42 -2.62 5.59 1.88
CA VAL A 42 -3.57 5.35 0.76
C VAL A 42 -4.71 4.46 1.24
N SER A 43 -4.41 3.44 2.04
CA SER A 43 -5.42 2.51 2.55
C SER A 43 -6.42 3.23 3.48
N GLN A 44 -5.93 4.07 4.39
CA GLN A 44 -6.77 4.90 5.25
C GLN A 44 -7.69 5.81 4.42
N ILE A 45 -7.14 6.51 3.41
CA ILE A 45 -7.93 7.40 2.55
C ILE A 45 -9.05 6.62 1.86
N LEU A 46 -8.75 5.47 1.26
CA LEU A 46 -9.77 4.67 0.57
C LEU A 46 -10.86 4.19 1.54
N GLN A 47 -10.49 3.75 2.74
CA GLN A 47 -11.45 3.34 3.75
C GLN A 47 -12.31 4.51 4.25
N ASP A 48 -11.72 5.68 4.49
CA ASP A 48 -12.41 6.91 4.91
C ASP A 48 -13.43 7.37 3.86
N HIS A 49 -13.24 7.01 2.59
CA HIS A 49 -14.18 7.27 1.49
C HIS A 49 -15.21 6.14 1.31
N GLY A 50 -15.32 5.23 2.26
CA GLY A 50 -16.35 4.18 2.30
C GLY A 50 -15.99 2.89 1.58
N HIS A 51 -14.74 2.70 1.12
CA HIS A 51 -14.32 1.44 0.50
C HIS A 51 -14.03 0.35 1.55
N ASN A 52 -14.27 -0.91 1.16
CA ASN A 52 -13.91 -2.06 1.99
C ASN A 52 -12.48 -2.49 1.66
N LEU A 53 -11.57 -2.31 2.61
CA LEU A 53 -10.16 -2.58 2.43
C LEU A 53 -9.68 -3.86 3.09
N THR A 54 -8.87 -4.59 2.35
CA THR A 54 -7.97 -5.62 2.87
C THR A 54 -6.54 -5.31 2.42
N MET A 55 -5.60 -5.30 3.35
CA MET A 55 -4.17 -5.18 3.05
C MET A 55 -3.49 -6.54 3.16
N LEU A 56 -2.84 -6.98 2.09
CA LEU A 56 -1.93 -8.12 2.07
C LEU A 56 -0.52 -7.64 2.39
N LEU A 57 -0.03 -7.96 3.58
CA LEU A 57 1.25 -7.51 4.12
C LEU A 57 2.26 -8.64 4.11
N TYR A 58 3.42 -8.42 3.50
CA TYR A 58 4.54 -9.36 3.59
C TYR A 58 5.17 -9.31 4.99
N ALA A 59 5.05 -10.38 5.75
CA ALA A 59 5.50 -10.44 7.15
C ALA A 59 7.00 -10.69 7.32
N GLY A 60 7.73 -10.98 6.24
CA GLY A 60 9.19 -11.13 6.28
C GLY A 60 9.94 -9.80 6.35
N ASP A 61 9.24 -8.66 6.21
CA ASP A 61 9.87 -7.35 6.24
C ASP A 61 10.08 -6.83 7.67
N HIS A 62 11.33 -6.53 8.01
CA HIS A 62 11.77 -6.08 9.33
C HIS A 62 11.55 -4.57 9.54
N LEU A 63 11.18 -3.84 8.49
CA LEU A 63 10.96 -2.40 8.49
C LEU A 63 9.47 -2.03 8.62
N ILE A 64 8.62 -3.01 8.94
CA ILE A 64 7.22 -2.75 9.26
C ILE A 64 7.15 -2.19 10.69
N PRO A 65 6.57 -1.00 10.90
CA PRO A 65 6.38 -0.46 12.25
C PRO A 65 5.52 -1.41 13.10
N LYS A 66 5.74 -1.42 14.42
CA LYS A 66 4.85 -2.15 15.35
C LYS A 66 3.41 -1.71 15.11
N LYS A 67 2.54 -2.69 14.81
CA LYS A 67 1.13 -2.48 14.44
C LYS A 67 0.45 -1.50 15.40
N THR A 68 -0.02 -0.39 14.86
CA THR A 68 -1.19 0.33 15.37
C THR A 68 -2.45 -0.47 15.04
N GLU A 69 -3.50 -0.36 15.85
CA GLU A 69 -4.81 -0.90 15.48
C GLU A 69 -5.29 -0.21 14.22
N ASN A 70 -5.14 -0.87 13.07
CA ASN A 70 -5.64 -0.36 11.81
C ASN A 70 -7.14 -0.65 11.71
N THR A 71 -7.89 0.30 11.16
CA THR A 71 -9.34 0.21 10.97
C THR A 71 -9.74 -0.74 9.84
N TYR A 72 -8.82 -1.14 8.97
CA TYR A 72 -9.02 -2.06 7.85
C TYR A 72 -8.37 -3.43 8.11
N GLN A 73 -8.86 -4.47 7.41
CA GLN A 73 -8.36 -5.83 7.58
C GLN A 73 -6.93 -5.97 7.06
N VAL A 74 -6.05 -6.61 7.82
CA VAL A 74 -4.67 -6.92 7.41
C VAL A 74 -4.45 -8.42 7.40
N ILE A 75 -4.11 -8.98 6.25
CA ILE A 75 -3.70 -10.38 6.08
C ILE A 75 -2.18 -10.39 5.91
N SER A 76 -1.50 -11.08 6.81
CA SER A 76 -0.05 -11.27 6.72
C SER A 76 0.27 -12.53 5.92
N TRP A 77 1.23 -12.46 5.00
CA TRP A 77 1.74 -13.61 4.25
C TRP A 77 3.26 -13.69 4.34
N LEU A 78 3.78 -14.91 4.18
CA LEU A 78 5.21 -15.21 4.17
C LEU A 78 5.56 -15.92 2.87
N ALA A 79 6.76 -15.65 2.37
CA ALA A 79 7.31 -16.38 1.24
C ALA A 79 7.83 -17.75 1.74
N PRO A 80 7.95 -18.75 0.86
CA PRO A 80 8.65 -19.98 1.21
C PRO A 80 10.13 -19.70 1.56
N GLU A 81 10.72 -20.56 2.38
CA GLU A 81 12.03 -20.30 3.03
C GLU A 81 13.18 -20.05 2.03
N ASP A 82 13.19 -20.75 0.90
CA ASP A 82 14.15 -20.57 -0.18
C ASP A 82 14.04 -19.20 -0.84
N HIS A 83 12.81 -18.76 -1.11
CA HIS A 83 12.52 -17.42 -1.61
C HIS A 83 12.88 -16.33 -0.59
N GLU A 84 12.60 -16.57 0.69
CA GLU A 84 12.92 -15.62 1.77
C GLU A 84 14.44 -15.38 1.88
N LYS A 85 15.24 -16.47 1.77
CA LYS A 85 16.70 -16.39 1.73
C LYS A 85 17.20 -15.58 0.54
N GLU A 86 16.63 -15.79 -0.64
CA GLU A 86 17.05 -15.07 -1.85
C GLU A 86 16.65 -13.58 -1.78
N ILE A 87 15.45 -13.26 -1.27
CA ILE A 87 15.02 -11.87 -1.04
C ILE A 87 15.97 -11.18 -0.06
N LYS A 88 16.27 -11.82 1.08
CA LYS A 88 17.18 -11.27 2.08
C LYS A 88 18.57 -11.03 1.51
N LYS A 89 19.11 -11.96 0.74
CA LYS A 89 20.42 -11.84 0.08
C LYS A 89 20.46 -10.63 -0.87
N HIS A 90 19.43 -10.43 -1.68
CA HIS A 90 19.35 -9.26 -2.57
C HIS A 90 19.21 -7.94 -1.78
N PHE A 91 18.40 -7.94 -0.73
CA PHE A 91 18.22 -6.77 0.13
C PHE A 91 19.53 -6.39 0.84
N ASP A 92 20.22 -7.36 1.43
CA ASP A 92 21.51 -7.16 2.09
C ASP A 92 22.57 -6.61 1.11
N LEU A 93 22.59 -7.12 -0.13
CA LEU A 93 23.45 -6.60 -1.20
C LEU A 93 23.11 -5.15 -1.53
N TYR A 94 21.82 -4.83 -1.71
CA TYR A 94 21.36 -3.47 -2.00
C TYR A 94 21.77 -2.49 -0.89
N ILE A 95 21.54 -2.84 0.38
CA ILE A 95 21.92 -2.01 1.52
C ILE A 95 23.44 -1.82 1.58
N LYS A 96 24.21 -2.91 1.40
CA LYS A 96 25.67 -2.83 1.37
C LYS A 96 26.16 -1.88 0.29
N GLU A 97 25.64 -1.97 -0.93
CA GLU A 97 26.01 -1.07 -2.02
C GLU A 97 25.60 0.38 -1.75
N ALA A 98 24.40 0.61 -1.22
CA ALA A 98 23.92 1.94 -0.89
C ALA A 98 24.83 2.62 0.17
N LEU A 99 25.23 1.87 1.19
CA LEU A 99 26.14 2.35 2.23
C LEU A 99 27.57 2.55 1.69
N GLN A 100 28.07 1.66 0.82
CA GLN A 100 29.38 1.84 0.20
C GLN A 100 29.44 3.06 -0.74
N GLY A 101 28.36 3.33 -1.47
CA GLY A 101 28.21 4.55 -2.27
C GLY A 101 28.18 5.82 -1.43
N SER A 102 27.65 5.76 -0.20
CA SER A 102 27.63 6.90 0.74
C SER A 102 29.02 7.25 1.33
N LEU A 103 29.96 6.30 1.30
CA LEU A 103 31.32 6.46 1.83
C LEU A 103 32.36 6.83 0.76
N SER A 104 31.98 6.83 -0.53
CA SER A 104 32.86 7.26 -1.62
C SER A 104 32.54 8.70 -2.06
N PRO A 105 33.45 9.67 -1.88
CA PRO A 105 33.26 11.01 -2.42
C PRO A 105 33.38 10.94 -3.95
N HIS A 106 32.33 11.37 -4.65
CA HIS A 106 32.17 11.43 -6.11
C HIS A 106 31.83 10.10 -6.83
N ILE A 107 30.54 9.78 -6.91
CA ILE A 107 30.00 8.96 -8.00
C ILE A 107 28.88 9.73 -8.70
N ASN A 108 29.01 9.90 -10.02
CA ASN A 108 28.02 10.52 -10.88
C ASN A 108 26.78 9.61 -11.00
N TRP A 109 25.68 10.07 -10.41
CA TRP A 109 24.39 9.38 -10.35
C TRP A 109 23.77 9.07 -11.73
N LYS A 110 24.21 9.75 -12.81
CA LYS A 110 23.67 9.52 -14.16
C LYS A 110 24.05 8.17 -14.78
N THR A 111 25.10 7.50 -14.29
CA THR A 111 25.59 6.26 -14.90
C THR A 111 24.97 4.99 -14.29
N LYS A 112 24.41 5.05 -13.07
CA LYS A 112 23.93 3.85 -12.35
C LYS A 112 22.50 3.40 -12.74
N PHE A 113 21.70 4.28 -13.34
CA PHE A 113 20.29 3.97 -13.71
C PHE A 113 20.09 3.50 -15.15
N SER A 114 21.14 3.32 -15.94
CA SER A 114 21.03 2.92 -17.36
C SER A 114 21.10 1.40 -17.62
N ILE A 115 21.04 0.55 -16.57
CA ILE A 115 21.15 -0.91 -16.70
C ILE A 115 20.06 -1.64 -15.89
N LEU A 116 18.88 -1.02 -15.74
CA LEU A 116 17.63 -1.68 -15.37
C LEU A 116 16.61 -1.38 -16.46
#